data_AF-A0A848WTF2-F1
#
_entry.id   AF-A0A848WTF2-F1
#
_cell.length_a   1.000
_cell.length_b   1.000
_cell.length_c   1.000
_cell.angle_alpha   90.00
_cell.angle_beta   90.00
_cell.angle_gamma   90.00
#
_symmetry.space_group_name_H-M   'P 1'
#
loop_
_entity.id
_entity.type
_entity.pdbx_description
1 polymer ?
#
loop_
_entity_poly.entity_id
_entity_poly.type
_entity_poly.pdbx_seq_one_letter_code
_entity_poly.pdbx_strand_id
1 'polypeptide(L)'
;MSDPIVEPLEITDSVTLGDGEQPMFLLGPCVIESEEFVRDTAEKIAEIVREAGVKNFVFKASYDKANRSSASSFRGMGCRKGCEILAD
;
A
#
# COMPACT_ATOMS: atom_id res chain seq x y z
N MET A 1 10.79 27.19 18.10
CA MET A 1 10.47 25.79 18.42
C MET A 1 11.39 24.96 17.53
N SER A 2 12.25 24.11 18.09
CA SER A 2 13.03 23.17 17.27
C SER A 2 12.05 22.21 16.59
N ASP A 3 12.31 21.88 15.33
CA ASP A 3 11.52 20.84 14.65
C ASP A 3 11.57 19.55 15.48
N PRO A 4 10.45 18.82 15.62
CA PRO A 4 10.47 17.53 16.30
C PRO A 4 11.47 16.63 15.57
N ILE A 5 12.40 16.04 16.34
CA ILE A 5 13.27 14.99 15.82
C ILE A 5 12.36 13.80 15.55
N VAL A 6 12.09 13.52 14.28
CA VAL A 6 11.42 12.29 13.85
C VAL A 6 12.52 11.27 13.62
N GLU A 7 12.56 10.24 14.46
CA GLU A 7 13.46 9.11 14.23
C GLU A 7 12.96 8.31 13.01
N PRO A 8 13.82 7.99 12.04
CA PRO A 8 13.43 7.17 10.89
C PRO A 8 12.95 5.78 11.34
N LEU A 9 11.88 5.29 10.72
CA LEU A 9 11.34 3.96 10.97
C LEU A 9 11.59 3.07 9.75
N GLU A 10 12.39 2.02 9.95
CA GLU A 10 12.55 0.94 8.96
C GLU A 10 11.25 0.12 8.87
N ILE A 11 10.64 0.10 7.69
CA ILE A 11 9.45 -0.70 7.39
C ILE A 11 9.87 -2.07 6.82
N THR A 12 10.86 -2.04 5.92
CA THR A 12 11.57 -3.20 5.37
C THR A 12 13.05 -2.84 5.20
N ASP A 13 13.90 -3.79 4.81
CA ASP A 13 15.32 -3.57 4.49
C ASP A 13 15.56 -2.50 3.40
N SER A 14 14.51 -2.11 2.65
CA SER A 14 14.60 -1.17 1.52
C SER A 14 13.64 0.01 1.60
N VAL A 15 12.81 0.11 2.65
CA VAL A 15 11.80 1.17 2.78
C VAL A 15 11.86 1.78 4.17
N THR A 16 12.11 3.09 4.22
CA THR A 16 12.19 3.86 5.46
C THR A 16 11.18 4.98 5.46
N LEU A 17 10.43 5.11 6.55
CA LEU A 17 9.55 6.24 6.80
C LEU A 17 10.31 7.32 7.56
N GLY A 18 10.27 8.56 7.06
CA GLY A 18 10.83 9.71 7.76
C GLY A 18 12.36 9.77 7.72
N ASP A 19 12.98 9.33 6.62
CA ASP A 19 14.43 9.42 6.40
C ASP A 19 14.96 10.86 6.23
N GLY A 20 14.07 11.83 6.02
CA GLY A 20 14.40 13.23 5.79
C GLY A 20 14.85 13.57 4.36
N GLU A 21 14.87 12.59 3.45
CA GLU A 21 15.25 12.79 2.04
C GLU A 21 14.03 12.95 1.12
N GLN A 22 13.06 12.03 1.22
CA GLN A 22 11.90 11.97 0.33
C GLN A 22 10.64 11.51 1.09
N PRO A 23 9.44 11.91 0.64
CA PRO A 23 8.20 11.31 1.13
C PRO A 23 8.16 9.80 0.89
N MET A 24 7.64 9.04 1.86
CA MET A 24 7.24 7.65 1.64
C MET A 24 5.82 7.60 1.09
N PHE A 25 5.58 6.77 0.09
CA PHE A 25 4.28 6.62 -0.54
C PHE A 25 3.62 5.29 -0.17
N LEU A 26 2.33 5.34 0.18
CA LEU A 26 1.46 4.17 0.24
C LEU A 26 0.46 4.26 -0.89
N LEU A 27 0.59 3.41 -1.92
CA LEU A 27 -0.22 3.48 -3.14
C LEU A 27 -0.80 2.10 -3.48
N GLY A 28 -1.95 2.12 -4.11
CA GLY A 28 -2.65 0.92 -4.56
C GLY A 28 -4.17 1.09 -4.48
N PRO A 29 -4.93 0.05 -4.82
CA PRO A 29 -6.37 0.15 -4.92
C PRO A 29 -7.04 0.28 -3.55
N CYS A 30 -8.27 0.79 -3.56
CA CYS A 30 -9.05 0.95 -2.33
C CYS A 30 -9.39 -0.40 -1.68
N VAL A 31 -9.65 -1.42 -2.48
CA VAL A 31 -10.04 -2.79 -2.10
C VAL A 31 -9.52 -3.79 -3.13
N ILE A 32 -9.28 -5.04 -2.72
CA ILE A 32 -8.97 -6.15 -3.62
C ILE A 32 -10.26 -6.60 -4.33
N GLU A 33 -10.33 -6.42 -5.65
CA GLU A 33 -11.46 -6.83 -6.49
C GLU A 33 -11.26 -8.21 -7.12
N SER A 34 -10.02 -8.51 -7.55
CA SER A 34 -9.56 -9.81 -7.99
C SER A 34 -8.04 -9.90 -7.84
N GLU A 35 -7.47 -11.10 -7.97
CA GLU A 35 -6.02 -11.31 -7.93
C GLU A 35 -5.32 -10.67 -9.14
N GLU A 36 -5.85 -10.89 -10.34
CA GLU A 36 -5.37 -10.27 -11.59
C GLU A 36 -5.36 -8.74 -11.49
N PHE A 37 -6.47 -8.15 -11.02
CA PHE A 37 -6.57 -6.70 -10.84
C PHE A 37 -5.49 -6.15 -9.90
N VAL A 38 -5.23 -6.84 -8.78
CA VAL A 38 -4.24 -6.41 -7.81
C VAL A 38 -2.83 -6.51 -8.37
N ARG A 39 -2.48 -7.62 -9.04
CA ARG A 39 -1.16 -7.80 -9.67
C ARG A 39 -0.91 -6.75 -10.76
N ASP A 40 -1.84 -6.58 -11.68
CA ASP A 40 -1.74 -5.59 -12.76
C ASP A 40 -1.58 -4.17 -12.21
N THR A 41 -2.31 -3.84 -11.14
CA THR A 41 -2.21 -2.53 -10.49
C THR A 41 -0.87 -2.35 -9.78
N ALA A 42 -0.38 -3.38 -9.09
CA ALA A 42 0.91 -3.36 -8.41
C ALA A 42 2.06 -3.16 -9.39
N GLU A 43 2.06 -3.89 -10.52
CA GLU A 43 3.07 -3.77 -11.57
C GLU A 43 3.12 -2.36 -12.15
N LYS A 44 1.98 -1.82 -12.57
CA LYS A 44 1.90 -0.46 -13.15
C LYS A 44 2.35 0.61 -12.17
N ILE A 45 1.96 0.50 -10.89
CA ILE A 45 2.39 1.45 -9.87
C ILE A 45 3.90 1.35 -9.64
N ALA A 46 4.45 0.14 -9.57
CA ALA A 46 5.90 -0.06 -9.39
C ALA A 46 6.70 0.53 -10.55
N GLU A 47 6.23 0.39 -11.79
CA GLU A 47 6.84 1.04 -12.96
C GLU A 47 6.84 2.56 -12.84
N ILE A 48 5.69 3.16 -12.50
CA ILE A 48 5.56 4.63 -12.33
C ILE A 48 6.46 5.14 -11.20
N VAL A 49 6.49 4.47 -10.05
CA VAL A 49 7.32 4.82 -8.89
C VAL A 49 8.81 4.79 -9.27
N ARG A 50 9.23 3.75 -10.01
CA ARG A 50 10.60 3.62 -10.53
C ARG A 50 10.95 4.75 -11.49
N GLU A 51 10.08 5.06 -12.44
CA GLU A 51 10.29 6.15 -13.41
C GLU A 51 10.31 7.54 -12.74
N ALA A 52 9.51 7.73 -11.69
CA ALA A 52 9.47 8.96 -10.91
C ALA A 52 10.65 9.11 -9.92
N GLY A 53 11.52 8.08 -9.78
CA GLY A 53 12.66 8.10 -8.86
C GLY A 53 12.26 8.08 -7.38
N VAL A 54 11.09 7.54 -7.06
CA VAL A 54 10.61 7.37 -5.68
C VAL A 54 11.30 6.16 -5.05
N LYS A 55 12.05 6.38 -3.96
CA LYS A 55 12.77 5.30 -3.26
C LYS A 55 11.89 4.54 -2.26
N ASN A 56 11.07 5.27 -1.50
CA ASN A 56 10.30 4.73 -0.38
C ASN A 56 8.83 4.55 -0.78
N PHE A 57 8.43 3.31 -1.09
CA PHE A 57 7.06 2.98 -1.48
C PHE A 57 6.60 1.64 -0.91
N VAL A 58 5.34 1.58 -0.47
CA VAL A 58 4.66 0.36 -0.05
C VAL A 58 3.35 0.21 -0.83
N PHE A 59 3.18 -0.94 -1.48
CA PHE A 59 1.90 -1.28 -2.11
C PHE A 59 0.83 -1.53 -1.03
N LYS A 60 -0.36 -0.97 -1.23
CA LYS A 60 -1.48 -1.08 -0.29
C LYS A 60 -2.77 -1.47 -1.00
N ALA A 61 -3.45 -2.48 -0.48
CA ALA A 61 -4.85 -2.77 -0.79
C ALA A 61 -5.60 -3.23 0.46
N SER A 62 -6.91 -2.98 0.53
CA SER A 62 -7.73 -3.51 1.63
C SER A 62 -8.36 -4.84 1.22
N TYR A 63 -8.20 -5.89 2.03
CA TYR A 63 -8.89 -7.17 1.82
C TYR A 63 -10.37 -7.13 2.21
N ASP A 64 -10.76 -6.23 3.14
CA ASP A 64 -12.11 -6.03 3.62
C ASP A 64 -12.41 -4.55 3.86
N LYS A 65 -13.61 -4.10 3.50
CA LYS A 65 -14.17 -2.79 3.84
C LYS A 65 -15.24 -2.97 4.91
N ALA A 66 -14.82 -3.07 6.17
CA ALA A 66 -15.73 -3.34 7.30
C ALA A 66 -16.70 -2.19 7.62
N ASN A 67 -16.47 -1.00 7.06
CA ASN A 67 -17.17 0.23 7.35
C ASN A 67 -18.05 0.72 6.19
N ARG A 68 -18.61 -0.18 5.38
CA ARG A 68 -19.58 0.19 4.34
C ARG A 68 -20.90 0.62 4.97
N SER A 69 -21.49 1.71 4.47
CA SER A 69 -22.78 2.21 4.96
C SER A 69 -23.97 1.29 4.61
N SER A 70 -23.85 0.43 3.60
CA SER A 70 -24.83 -0.60 3.26
C SER A 70 -24.22 -1.98 3.40
N ALA A 71 -24.96 -2.89 4.05
CA ALA A 71 -24.54 -4.28 4.24
C ALA A 71 -24.44 -5.08 2.92
N SER A 72 -25.20 -4.70 1.88
CA SER A 72 -25.16 -5.37 0.57
C SER A 72 -24.00 -4.90 -0.32
N SER A 73 -23.22 -3.93 0.13
CA SER A 73 -22.07 -3.44 -0.61
C SER A 73 -20.96 -4.50 -0.72
N PHE A 74 -20.29 -4.57 -1.86
CA PHE A 74 -19.05 -5.32 -2.00
C PHE A 74 -18.00 -4.87 -0.98
N ARG A 75 -17.31 -5.82 -0.34
CA ARG A 75 -16.33 -5.53 0.71
C ARG A 75 -14.91 -5.96 0.38
N GLY A 76 -14.69 -6.70 -0.70
CA GLY A 76 -13.41 -7.31 -1.03
C GLY A 76 -13.44 -8.83 -0.95
N MET A 77 -12.27 -9.44 -1.08
CA MET A 77 -12.06 -10.89 -1.07
C MET A 77 -12.07 -11.52 0.33
N GLY A 78 -12.13 -10.70 1.38
CA GLY A 78 -12.08 -11.15 2.78
C GLY A 78 -10.65 -11.41 3.27
N CYS A 79 -10.49 -11.49 4.59
CA CYS A 79 -9.18 -11.52 5.25
C CYS A 79 -8.27 -12.66 4.77
N ARG A 80 -8.75 -13.91 4.78
CA ARG A 80 -7.91 -15.07 4.41
C ARG A 80 -7.38 -14.97 2.97
N LYS A 81 -8.29 -14.93 1.98
CA LYS A 81 -7.88 -14.89 0.56
C LYS A 81 -7.16 -13.59 0.21
N GLY A 82 -7.55 -12.46 0.81
CA GLY A 82 -6.88 -11.18 0.60
C GLY A 82 -5.45 -11.16 1.14
N CYS A 83 -5.20 -11.73 2.32
CA CYS A 83 -3.84 -11.86 2.86
C CYS A 83 -2.99 -12.85 2.05
N GLU A 84 -3.58 -13.94 1.54
CA GLU A 84 -2.89 -14.85 0.60
C GLU A 84 -2.45 -14.09 -0.66
N ILE A 85 -3.33 -13.30 -1.28
CA ILE A 85 -2.99 -12.48 -2.47
C ILE A 85 -1.90 -11.45 -2.17
N LEU A 86 -1.88 -10.85 -0.97
CA LEU A 86 -0.90 -9.83 -0.59
C LEU A 86 0.44 -10.38 -0.11
N ALA A 87 0.52 -11.68 0.17
CA ALA A 87 1.75 -12.33 0.62
C ALA A 87 2.63 -12.83 -0.55
N ASP A 88 2.07 -12.87 -1.76
CA ASP A 88 2.76 -13.25 -3.00
C ASP A 88 3.61 -12.11 -3.57
#